data_AF-A0A3D3LBG4-F1
#
_entry.id   AF-A0A3D3LBG4-F1
#
_cell.length_a   1.000
_cell.length_b   1.000
_cell.length_c   1.000
_cell.angle_alpha   90.00
_cell.angle_beta   90.00
_cell.angle_gamma   90.00
#
_symmetry.space_group_name_H-M   'P 1'
#
loop_
_entity.id
_entity.type
_entity.pdbx_description
1 polymer ?
#
loop_
_entity_poly.entity_id
_entity_poly.type
_entity_poly.pdbx_seq_one_letter_code
_entity_poly.pdbx_strand_id
1 'polypeptide(L)'
;MRGGQTKKSRRTDAAGLLGLGFAKLLLLALPLAPLIDACINAHPLARGGWPVWMALLAVTSQCVLLVSGTADILRALGLWLGGMPPEITRAPFASDTFSGLWQRFCHPLRKRFGIFAGMALFLATMLLANGMRAGAMSWVALHLTLPALERLRGGRSLVPSFVPLPLRAVFVILVFFLSSLLLISGGMVDAWNQWQLMFGLGVTNSFTLLLDARLSTDWPLCILWLSVFSALMLTGLRRFGSRHRWTALAGGGALGLAALIAGPPLNDWPALSAQQALVSRVKYEIFSEGGSRVVAGAEGWLYDAAELDRSTRSDTPEGFAAAMLALQERLAKKSATLLVVPVPGKLALHPEPVLPAKYAAPLQPHGLRAILERLRAAGAQVIDPAQTLWDTRRRRDSYFRRDSHWTPETMKETALIVAKHIRRHWPRLANDETPLINATIIEREHAGDLALRLAHGNAEWFEPEHATLLAIKGLDSSRDSPVLLAGGDLLRVYDDPALSFGNSDGIPQSAGFAQQLSALLARPLDVADEAELLADTTRVSEKQLVIWLLHAWRL
;
A
#
# COMPACT_ATOMS: atom_id res chain seq x y z
N MET A 1 -39.52 42.53 -7.08
CA MET A 1 -38.43 43.22 -6.36
C MET A 1 -37.38 42.19 -5.93
N ARG A 2 -36.28 42.03 -6.68
CA ARG A 2 -35.13 41.19 -6.29
C ARG A 2 -34.13 42.09 -5.57
N GLY A 3 -34.05 41.98 -4.25
CA GLY A 3 -33.06 42.70 -3.45
C GLY A 3 -31.64 42.36 -3.91
N GLY A 4 -30.85 43.39 -4.19
CA GLY A 4 -29.46 43.23 -4.60
C GLY A 4 -28.64 42.57 -3.50
N GLN A 5 -28.07 41.39 -3.76
CA GLN A 5 -27.06 40.81 -2.88
C GLN A 5 -25.88 41.78 -2.75
N THR A 6 -25.59 42.18 -1.51
CA THR A 6 -24.48 43.08 -1.17
C THR A 6 -23.13 42.44 -1.55
N LYS A 7 -22.13 43.26 -1.92
CA LYS A 7 -20.77 42.80 -2.28
C LYS A 7 -20.13 41.94 -1.18
N LYS A 8 -20.46 42.22 0.09
CA LYS A 8 -20.03 41.45 1.27
C LYS A 8 -20.65 40.05 1.30
N SER A 9 -21.95 39.92 1.04
CA SER A 9 -22.65 38.63 0.95
C SER A 9 -22.13 37.73 -0.16
N ARG A 10 -21.75 38.30 -1.32
CA ARG A 10 -21.18 37.51 -2.43
C ARG A 10 -19.80 36.97 -2.12
N ARG A 11 -18.97 37.76 -1.43
CA ARG A 11 -17.63 37.33 -1.01
C ARG A 11 -17.67 36.19 0.01
N THR A 12 -18.62 36.23 0.95
CA THR A 12 -18.83 35.15 1.92
C THR A 12 -19.35 33.88 1.25
N ASP A 13 -20.25 33.99 0.28
CA ASP A 13 -20.77 32.85 -0.47
C ASP A 13 -19.68 32.20 -1.34
N ALA A 14 -18.86 33.00 -2.00
CA ALA A 14 -17.71 32.52 -2.76
C ALA A 14 -16.69 31.80 -1.86
N ALA A 15 -16.38 32.35 -0.69
CA ALA A 15 -15.48 31.70 0.27
C ALA A 15 -16.04 30.36 0.79
N GLY A 16 -17.34 30.29 1.08
CA GLY A 16 -18.00 29.05 1.51
C GLY A 16 -18.00 27.97 0.41
N LEU A 17 -18.28 28.35 -0.84
CA LEU A 17 -18.22 27.43 -1.99
C LEU A 17 -16.80 26.96 -2.27
N LEU A 18 -15.82 27.84 -2.18
CA LEU A 18 -14.42 27.49 -2.34
C LEU A 18 -13.99 26.47 -1.28
N GLY A 19 -14.35 26.72 -0.01
CA GLY A 19 -14.02 25.81 1.07
C GLY A 19 -14.69 24.45 0.95
N LEU A 20 -15.97 24.41 0.56
CA LEU A 20 -16.69 23.17 0.30
C LEU A 20 -16.10 22.41 -0.90
N GLY A 21 -15.69 23.12 -1.94
CA GLY A 21 -15.00 22.54 -3.09
C GLY A 21 -13.68 21.87 -2.70
N PHE A 22 -12.82 22.59 -1.97
CA PHE A 22 -11.57 22.02 -1.45
C PHE A 22 -11.81 20.86 -0.48
N ALA A 23 -12.82 20.93 0.38
CA ALA A 23 -13.18 19.83 1.27
C ALA A 23 -13.50 18.55 0.49
N LYS A 24 -14.34 18.65 -0.55
CA LYS A 24 -14.68 17.51 -1.41
C LYS A 24 -13.45 16.91 -2.09
N LEU A 25 -12.53 17.74 -2.56
CA LEU A 25 -11.33 17.27 -3.25
C LEU A 25 -10.31 16.69 -2.26
N LEU A 26 -9.89 17.48 -1.27
CA LEU A 26 -8.73 17.18 -0.42
C LEU A 26 -9.06 16.26 0.76
N LEU A 27 -10.28 16.33 1.32
CA LEU A 27 -10.67 15.55 2.50
C LEU A 27 -11.43 14.27 2.16
N LEU A 28 -12.06 14.21 0.98
CA LEU A 28 -12.90 13.10 0.58
C LEU A 28 -12.38 12.39 -0.67
N ALA A 29 -12.25 13.09 -1.80
CA ALA A 29 -11.89 12.44 -3.07
C ALA A 29 -10.45 11.91 -3.13
N LEU A 30 -9.46 12.74 -2.78
CA LEU A 30 -8.05 12.33 -2.81
C LEU A 30 -7.72 11.21 -1.81
N PRO A 31 -8.23 11.23 -0.56
CA PRO A 31 -7.96 10.15 0.39
C PRO A 31 -8.55 8.79 0.00
N LEU A 32 -9.43 8.71 -1.01
CA LEU A 32 -9.88 7.44 -1.59
C LEU A 32 -8.87 6.79 -2.54
N ALA A 33 -7.88 7.54 -3.05
CA ALA A 33 -6.94 7.04 -4.04
C ALA A 33 -6.13 5.82 -3.54
N PRO A 34 -5.60 5.78 -2.30
CA PRO A 34 -4.88 4.60 -1.80
C PRO A 34 -5.76 3.34 -1.73
N LEU A 35 -7.05 3.50 -1.37
CA LEU A 35 -8.01 2.39 -1.34
C LEU A 35 -8.23 1.84 -2.75
N ILE A 36 -8.46 2.74 -3.71
CA ILE A 36 -8.66 2.37 -5.12
C ILE A 36 -7.39 1.68 -5.66
N ASP A 37 -6.21 2.24 -5.40
CA ASP A 37 -4.91 1.70 -5.83
C ASP A 37 -4.66 0.29 -5.30
N ALA A 38 -4.92 0.06 -4.00
CA ALA A 38 -4.78 -1.25 -3.37
C ALA A 38 -5.65 -2.31 -4.06
N CYS A 39 -6.87 -1.95 -4.47
CA CYS A 39 -7.77 -2.87 -5.19
C CYS A 39 -7.35 -3.08 -6.64
N ILE A 40 -6.98 -1.98 -7.31
CA ILE A 40 -6.55 -1.94 -8.71
C ILE A 40 -5.34 -2.84 -8.95
N ASN A 41 -4.37 -2.78 -8.03
CA ASN A 41 -3.10 -3.50 -8.15
C ASN A 41 -3.13 -4.83 -7.39
N ALA A 42 -4.25 -5.20 -6.75
CA ALA A 42 -4.37 -6.47 -6.04
C ALA A 42 -4.10 -7.66 -6.97
N HIS A 43 -3.32 -8.64 -6.49
CA HIS A 43 -3.10 -9.92 -7.14
C HIS A 43 -4.44 -10.66 -7.31
N PRO A 44 -4.69 -11.39 -8.42
CA PRO A 44 -5.94 -12.12 -8.61
C PRO A 44 -6.31 -13.05 -7.44
N LEU A 45 -5.31 -13.67 -6.79
CA LEU A 45 -5.52 -14.51 -5.59
C LEU A 45 -5.95 -13.71 -4.35
N ALA A 46 -5.65 -12.42 -4.27
CA ALA A 46 -6.00 -11.54 -3.17
C ALA A 46 -7.34 -10.81 -3.40
N ARG A 47 -7.90 -10.85 -4.62
CA ARG A 47 -9.18 -10.19 -4.93
C ARG A 47 -10.35 -11.02 -4.39
N GLY A 48 -10.99 -10.49 -3.36
CA GLY A 48 -12.28 -10.99 -2.84
C GLY A 48 -13.45 -10.10 -3.24
N GLY A 49 -14.68 -10.56 -2.98
CA GLY A 49 -15.89 -9.78 -3.28
C GLY A 49 -15.96 -8.45 -2.50
N TRP A 50 -15.62 -8.46 -1.22
CA TRP A 50 -15.64 -7.25 -0.38
C TRP A 50 -14.65 -6.17 -0.86
N PRO A 51 -13.36 -6.46 -1.12
CA PRO A 51 -12.45 -5.52 -1.76
C PRO A 51 -13.01 -4.88 -3.04
N VAL A 52 -13.66 -5.67 -3.90
CA VAL A 52 -14.26 -5.16 -5.14
C VAL A 52 -15.43 -4.21 -4.86
N TRP A 53 -16.29 -4.51 -3.89
CA TRP A 53 -17.34 -3.58 -3.45
C TRP A 53 -16.79 -2.26 -2.93
N MET A 54 -15.73 -2.32 -2.10
CA MET A 54 -15.07 -1.11 -1.58
C MET A 54 -14.46 -0.28 -2.70
N ALA A 55 -13.77 -0.92 -3.65
CA ALA A 55 -13.21 -0.27 -4.83
C ALA A 55 -14.30 0.44 -5.65
N LEU A 56 -15.44 -0.23 -5.87
CA LEU A 56 -16.57 0.30 -6.63
C LEU A 56 -17.19 1.53 -5.97
N LEU A 57 -17.41 1.48 -4.66
CA LEU A 57 -17.90 2.60 -3.85
C LEU A 57 -16.91 3.78 -3.89
N ALA A 58 -15.62 3.48 -3.74
CA ALA A 58 -14.57 4.48 -3.72
C ALA A 58 -14.43 5.18 -5.08
N VAL A 59 -14.27 4.44 -6.19
CA VAL A 59 -14.09 5.04 -7.51
C VAL A 59 -15.30 5.88 -7.92
N THR A 60 -16.52 5.37 -7.65
CA THR A 60 -17.74 6.11 -8.00
C THR A 60 -17.82 7.40 -7.20
N SER A 61 -17.61 7.33 -5.88
CA SER A 61 -17.67 8.51 -5.01
C SER A 61 -16.57 9.51 -5.35
N GLN A 62 -15.35 9.02 -5.59
CA GLN A 62 -14.21 9.86 -5.98
C GLN A 62 -14.52 10.64 -7.25
N CYS A 63 -14.95 9.99 -8.33
CA CYS A 63 -15.24 10.70 -9.59
C CYS A 63 -16.34 11.76 -9.43
N VAL A 64 -17.41 11.44 -8.69
CA VAL A 64 -18.50 12.39 -8.41
C VAL A 64 -18.02 13.58 -7.57
N LEU A 65 -17.18 13.35 -6.58
CA LEU A 65 -16.63 14.39 -5.71
C LEU A 65 -15.60 15.25 -6.42
N LEU A 66 -14.78 14.67 -7.32
CA LEU A 66 -13.86 15.42 -8.17
C LEU A 66 -14.64 16.39 -9.07
N VAL A 67 -15.62 15.89 -9.82
CA VAL A 67 -16.43 16.74 -10.71
C VAL A 67 -17.20 17.81 -9.93
N SER A 68 -17.83 17.45 -8.81
CA SER A 68 -18.62 18.41 -8.03
C SER A 68 -17.75 19.42 -7.25
N GLY A 69 -16.61 19.01 -6.72
CA GLY A 69 -15.65 19.88 -6.02
C GLY A 69 -15.03 20.90 -6.97
N THR A 70 -14.58 20.47 -8.15
CA THR A 70 -14.08 21.39 -9.18
C THR A 70 -15.16 22.35 -9.64
N ALA A 71 -16.40 21.88 -9.81
CA ALA A 71 -17.54 22.73 -10.14
C ALA A 71 -17.79 23.85 -9.10
N ASP A 72 -17.70 23.53 -7.80
CA ASP A 72 -17.88 24.51 -6.73
C ASP A 72 -16.75 25.55 -6.68
N ILE A 73 -15.50 25.13 -6.91
CA ILE A 73 -14.34 26.03 -7.01
C ILE A 73 -14.50 26.99 -8.19
N LEU A 74 -14.83 26.48 -9.39
CA LEU A 74 -15.03 27.32 -10.57
C LEU A 74 -16.16 28.32 -10.38
N ARG A 75 -17.24 27.90 -9.71
CA ARG A 75 -18.36 28.80 -9.36
C ARG A 75 -17.93 29.88 -8.36
N ALA A 76 -17.15 29.52 -7.35
CA ALA A 76 -16.60 30.46 -6.37
C ALA A 76 -15.70 31.53 -7.04
N LEU A 77 -14.81 31.10 -7.94
CA LEU A 77 -13.96 32.01 -8.72
C LEU A 77 -14.78 32.98 -9.57
N GLY A 78 -15.81 32.48 -10.27
CA GLY A 78 -16.69 33.34 -11.07
C GLY A 78 -17.48 34.36 -10.23
N LEU A 79 -17.87 34.00 -8.99
CA LEU A 79 -18.49 34.95 -8.04
C LEU A 79 -17.49 36.00 -7.55
N TRP A 80 -16.23 35.63 -7.31
CA TRP A 80 -15.17 36.57 -6.94
C TRP A 80 -14.81 37.56 -8.05
N LEU A 81 -14.81 37.11 -9.30
CA LEU A 81 -14.64 37.96 -10.48
C LEU A 81 -15.85 38.85 -10.78
N GLY A 82 -16.88 38.83 -9.91
CA GLY A 82 -18.06 39.69 -10.03
C GLY A 82 -19.18 39.13 -10.90
N GLY A 83 -19.02 37.93 -11.46
CA GLY A 83 -20.05 37.23 -12.22
C GLY A 83 -21.13 36.59 -11.35
N MET A 84 -22.17 36.04 -12.00
CA MET A 84 -23.16 35.15 -11.38
C MET A 84 -23.21 33.82 -12.15
N PRO A 85 -22.13 33.02 -12.10
CA PRO A 85 -22.07 31.78 -12.87
C PRO A 85 -23.20 30.82 -12.45
N PRO A 86 -23.88 30.18 -13.43
CA PRO A 86 -24.87 29.15 -13.14
C PRO A 86 -24.24 27.95 -12.44
N GLU A 87 -25.07 27.15 -11.78
CA GLU A 87 -24.63 25.86 -11.24
C GLU A 87 -24.12 24.94 -12.36
N ILE A 88 -22.89 24.45 -12.17
CA ILE A 88 -22.22 23.56 -13.13
C ILE A 88 -22.79 22.14 -13.01
N THR A 89 -22.79 21.58 -11.79
CA THR A 89 -23.37 20.27 -11.48
C THR A 89 -24.75 20.43 -10.81
N ARG A 90 -25.76 19.67 -11.25
CA ARG A 90 -27.15 19.83 -10.78
C ARG A 90 -27.85 18.50 -10.51
N ALA A 91 -27.63 17.94 -9.32
CA ALA A 91 -28.26 16.71 -8.83
C ALA A 91 -28.34 15.62 -9.92
N PRO A 92 -27.20 15.13 -10.42
CA PRO A 92 -27.15 14.24 -11.58
C PRO A 92 -28.00 12.98 -11.37
N PHE A 93 -27.97 12.41 -10.17
CA PHE A 93 -28.69 11.20 -9.80
C PHE A 93 -30.21 11.36 -9.59
N ALA A 94 -30.74 12.57 -9.74
CA ALA A 94 -32.20 12.79 -9.78
C ALA A 94 -32.80 12.55 -11.17
N SER A 95 -32.00 12.13 -12.16
CA SER A 95 -32.43 11.85 -13.52
C SER A 95 -32.99 10.43 -13.64
N ASP A 96 -34.11 10.29 -14.36
CA ASP A 96 -34.69 9.01 -14.76
C ASP A 96 -34.18 8.53 -16.13
N THR A 97 -33.34 9.32 -16.79
CA THR A 97 -32.69 9.06 -18.09
C THR A 97 -31.17 9.20 -18.02
N PHE A 98 -30.44 8.45 -18.85
CA PHE A 98 -28.97 8.56 -19.01
C PHE A 98 -28.57 9.87 -19.68
N SER A 99 -29.36 10.34 -20.65
CA SER A 99 -29.18 11.65 -21.27
C SER A 99 -29.28 12.76 -20.23
N GLY A 100 -30.29 12.69 -19.36
CA GLY A 100 -30.49 13.67 -18.28
C GLY A 100 -29.39 13.61 -17.22
N LEU A 101 -28.84 12.41 -16.92
CA LEU A 101 -27.71 12.23 -16.01
C LEU A 101 -26.51 13.06 -16.50
N TRP A 102 -26.09 12.83 -17.75
CA TRP A 102 -24.92 13.50 -18.32
C TRP A 102 -25.10 15.01 -18.51
N GLN A 103 -26.30 15.45 -18.90
CA GLN A 103 -26.62 16.88 -19.01
C GLN A 103 -26.59 17.60 -17.64
N ARG A 104 -26.72 16.88 -16.53
CA ARG A 104 -26.69 17.45 -15.17
C ARG A 104 -25.29 17.52 -14.56
N PHE A 105 -24.31 16.77 -15.08
CA PHE A 105 -22.91 16.93 -14.68
C PHE A 105 -22.28 18.23 -15.21
N CYS A 106 -22.73 18.72 -16.38
CA CYS A 106 -22.34 20.01 -16.97
C CYS A 106 -23.56 20.81 -17.46
N HIS A 107 -24.43 21.20 -16.53
CA HIS A 107 -25.71 21.85 -16.82
C HIS A 107 -25.63 23.13 -17.69
N PRO A 108 -24.66 24.04 -17.50
CA PRO A 108 -24.59 25.28 -18.28
C PRO A 108 -24.32 25.03 -19.78
N LEU A 109 -23.55 23.98 -20.08
CA LEU A 109 -23.10 23.65 -21.43
C LEU A 109 -24.03 22.68 -22.16
N ARG A 110 -25.07 22.15 -21.50
CA ARG A 110 -25.98 21.14 -22.07
C ARG A 110 -26.65 21.56 -23.39
N LYS A 111 -26.92 22.86 -23.58
CA LYS A 111 -27.55 23.35 -24.82
C LYS A 111 -26.61 23.33 -26.01
N ARG A 112 -25.31 23.58 -25.76
CA ARG A 112 -24.29 23.71 -26.82
C ARG A 112 -23.61 22.38 -27.12
N PHE A 113 -23.35 21.58 -26.09
CA PHE A 113 -22.54 20.37 -26.19
C PHE A 113 -23.30 19.10 -25.75
N GLY A 114 -24.59 19.22 -25.38
CA GLY A 114 -25.41 18.07 -25.01
C GLY A 114 -24.83 17.28 -23.83
N ILE A 115 -24.73 15.97 -24.02
CA ILE A 115 -24.17 15.02 -23.04
C ILE A 115 -22.64 15.05 -22.99
N PHE A 116 -21.98 15.48 -24.06
CA PHE A 116 -20.53 15.35 -24.23
C PHE A 116 -19.75 16.20 -23.23
N ALA A 117 -20.25 17.40 -22.88
CA ALA A 117 -19.60 18.24 -21.88
C ALA A 117 -19.55 17.57 -20.49
N GLY A 118 -20.62 16.85 -20.10
CA GLY A 118 -20.67 16.14 -18.83
C GLY A 118 -19.73 14.93 -18.82
N MET A 119 -19.79 14.12 -19.89
CA MET A 119 -18.91 12.94 -20.04
C MET A 119 -17.44 13.32 -20.12
N ALA A 120 -17.09 14.35 -20.89
CA ALA A 120 -15.71 14.81 -21.04
C ALA A 120 -15.12 15.31 -19.72
N LEU A 121 -15.90 16.09 -18.93
CA LEU A 121 -15.46 16.54 -17.61
C LEU A 121 -15.25 15.36 -16.65
N PHE A 122 -16.16 14.39 -16.67
CA PHE A 122 -16.05 13.18 -15.85
C PHE A 122 -14.84 12.33 -16.24
N LEU A 123 -14.62 12.11 -17.53
CA LEU A 123 -13.48 11.34 -18.02
C LEU A 123 -12.15 12.04 -17.76
N ALA A 124 -12.08 13.36 -17.94
CA ALA A 124 -10.88 14.15 -17.67
C ALA A 124 -10.49 14.08 -16.18
N THR A 125 -11.47 14.21 -15.27
CA THR A 125 -11.21 14.09 -13.83
C THR A 125 -10.80 12.68 -13.43
N MET A 126 -11.42 11.65 -14.02
CA MET A 126 -11.03 10.26 -13.79
C MET A 126 -9.61 9.97 -14.29
N LEU A 127 -9.27 10.42 -15.51
CA LEU A 127 -7.94 10.25 -16.10
C LEU A 127 -6.85 10.91 -15.25
N LEU A 128 -7.11 12.13 -14.76
CA LEU A 128 -6.18 12.84 -13.88
C LEU A 128 -5.98 12.13 -12.53
N ALA A 129 -7.01 11.45 -12.02
CA ALA A 129 -6.98 10.83 -10.71
C ALA A 129 -6.40 9.40 -10.71
N ASN A 130 -6.70 8.61 -11.75
CA ASN A 130 -6.42 7.16 -11.76
C ASN A 130 -5.71 6.67 -13.04
N GLY A 131 -5.44 7.55 -14.01
CA GLY A 131 -4.94 7.17 -15.33
C GLY A 131 -6.01 6.49 -16.21
N MET A 132 -5.64 6.10 -17.43
CA MET A 132 -6.54 5.41 -18.37
C MET A 132 -6.27 3.91 -18.36
N ARG A 133 -7.34 3.11 -18.24
CA ARG A 133 -7.31 1.64 -18.30
C ARG A 133 -8.11 1.12 -19.48
N ALA A 134 -7.84 -0.13 -19.91
CA ALA A 134 -8.53 -0.70 -21.06
C ALA A 134 -10.06 -0.80 -20.84
N GLY A 135 -10.50 -1.05 -19.60
CA GLY A 135 -11.92 -1.05 -19.24
C GLY A 135 -12.60 0.32 -19.39
N ALA A 136 -11.88 1.42 -19.23
CA ALA A 136 -12.46 2.77 -19.34
C ALA A 136 -13.03 3.05 -20.74
N MET A 137 -12.46 2.46 -21.79
CA MET A 137 -13.02 2.56 -23.15
C MET A 137 -14.36 1.84 -23.28
N SER A 138 -14.49 0.67 -22.63
CA SER A 138 -15.76 -0.07 -22.57
C SER A 138 -16.82 0.72 -21.78
N TRP A 139 -16.40 1.39 -20.71
CA TRP A 139 -17.26 2.30 -19.95
C TRP A 139 -17.77 3.47 -20.81
N VAL A 140 -16.87 4.13 -21.56
CA VAL A 140 -17.25 5.24 -22.47
C VAL A 140 -18.23 4.74 -23.54
N ALA A 141 -17.95 3.60 -24.16
CA ALA A 141 -18.83 3.00 -25.17
C ALA A 141 -20.24 2.73 -24.62
N LEU A 142 -20.33 2.15 -23.41
CA LEU A 142 -21.60 1.91 -22.72
C LEU A 142 -22.36 3.23 -22.48
N HIS A 143 -21.69 4.23 -21.92
CA HIS A 143 -22.30 5.52 -21.56
C HIS A 143 -22.60 6.44 -22.75
N LEU A 144 -22.06 6.16 -23.93
CA LEU A 144 -22.51 6.76 -25.20
C LEU A 144 -23.70 6.01 -25.81
N THR A 145 -23.72 4.68 -25.68
CA THR A 145 -24.77 3.82 -26.24
C THR A 145 -26.11 4.03 -25.53
N LEU A 146 -26.12 4.12 -24.20
CA LEU A 146 -27.35 4.26 -23.41
C LEU A 146 -28.15 5.52 -23.78
N PRO A 147 -27.57 6.75 -23.83
CA PRO A 147 -28.25 7.93 -24.35
C PRO A 147 -28.65 7.82 -25.83
N ALA A 148 -27.87 7.14 -26.66
CA ALA A 148 -28.22 6.93 -28.07
C ALA A 148 -29.51 6.08 -28.21
N LEU A 149 -29.63 5.01 -27.42
CA LEU A 149 -30.85 4.20 -27.35
C LEU A 149 -32.06 5.02 -26.85
N GLU A 150 -31.87 5.89 -25.85
CA GLU A 150 -32.94 6.80 -25.41
C GLU A 150 -33.37 7.77 -26.52
N ARG A 151 -32.43 8.30 -27.31
CA ARG A 151 -32.74 9.16 -28.47
C ARG A 151 -33.55 8.41 -29.53
N LEU A 152 -33.21 7.16 -29.82
CA LEU A 152 -33.99 6.31 -30.74
C LEU A 152 -35.42 6.08 -30.22
N ARG A 153 -35.64 6.16 -28.90
CA ARG A 153 -36.96 6.09 -28.25
C ARG A 153 -37.62 7.47 -28.04
N GLY A 154 -37.17 8.50 -28.76
CA GLY A 154 -37.72 9.86 -28.65
C GLY A 154 -37.37 10.58 -27.35
N GLY A 155 -36.23 10.24 -26.73
CA GLY A 155 -35.76 10.82 -25.47
C GLY A 155 -36.44 10.28 -24.21
N ARG A 156 -37.25 9.22 -24.33
CA ARG A 156 -37.86 8.52 -23.19
C ARG A 156 -36.84 7.60 -22.52
N SER A 157 -36.97 7.38 -21.20
CA SER A 157 -36.02 6.50 -20.54
C SER A 157 -36.19 5.03 -20.92
N LEU A 158 -35.10 4.28 -20.75
CA LEU A 158 -35.07 2.86 -21.10
C LEU A 158 -36.00 2.03 -20.21
N VAL A 159 -36.25 2.50 -18.98
CA VAL A 159 -37.17 1.87 -18.04
C VAL A 159 -38.62 2.22 -18.40
N PRO A 160 -39.53 1.23 -18.47
CA PRO A 160 -40.94 1.45 -18.82
C PRO A 160 -41.62 2.52 -17.97
N SER A 161 -42.57 3.25 -18.58
CA SER A 161 -43.28 4.36 -17.94
C SER A 161 -44.19 3.95 -16.78
N PHE A 162 -44.58 2.68 -16.67
CA PHE A 162 -45.35 2.17 -15.53
C PHE A 162 -44.51 2.11 -14.24
N VAL A 163 -43.18 2.12 -14.35
CA VAL A 163 -42.29 2.11 -13.18
C VAL A 163 -42.26 3.51 -12.56
N PRO A 164 -42.47 3.64 -11.23
CA PRO A 164 -42.38 4.93 -10.53
C PRO A 164 -41.07 5.66 -10.78
N LEU A 165 -41.13 6.99 -10.90
CA LEU A 165 -39.97 7.85 -11.13
C LEU A 165 -38.77 7.57 -10.20
N PRO A 166 -38.94 7.35 -8.87
CA PRO A 166 -37.82 7.04 -7.99
C PRO A 166 -37.09 5.74 -8.39
N LEU A 167 -37.83 4.69 -8.77
CA LEU A 167 -37.25 3.42 -9.19
C LEU A 167 -36.54 3.53 -10.55
N ARG A 168 -37.06 4.37 -11.45
CA ARG A 168 -36.38 4.69 -12.72
C ARG A 168 -35.06 5.40 -12.49
N ALA A 169 -35.01 6.35 -11.54
CA ALA A 169 -33.77 7.02 -11.14
C ALA A 169 -32.79 6.05 -10.46
N VAL A 170 -33.27 5.18 -9.57
CA VAL A 170 -32.46 4.11 -8.94
C VAL A 170 -31.84 3.20 -10.00
N PHE A 171 -32.57 2.84 -11.05
CA PHE A 171 -32.01 2.06 -12.16
C PHE A 171 -30.85 2.78 -12.85
N VAL A 172 -31.01 4.08 -13.17
CA VAL A 172 -29.92 4.87 -13.78
C VAL A 172 -28.71 4.94 -12.85
N ILE A 173 -28.92 5.13 -11.55
CA ILE A 173 -27.86 5.13 -10.53
C ILE A 173 -27.16 3.77 -10.50
N LEU A 174 -27.92 2.67 -10.47
CA LEU A 174 -27.36 1.33 -10.38
C LEU A 174 -26.51 0.98 -11.61
N VAL A 175 -26.98 1.30 -12.81
CA VAL A 175 -26.22 1.09 -14.05
C VAL A 175 -24.95 1.94 -14.04
N PHE A 176 -25.06 3.22 -13.67
CA PHE A 176 -23.89 4.09 -13.54
C PHE A 176 -22.89 3.51 -12.53
N PHE A 177 -23.36 3.17 -11.32
CA PHE A 177 -22.57 2.65 -10.23
C PHE A 177 -21.86 1.34 -10.60
N LEU A 178 -22.59 0.31 -11.02
CA LEU A 178 -22.01 -0.99 -11.39
C LEU A 178 -21.05 -0.88 -12.58
N SER A 179 -21.37 -0.01 -13.54
CA SER A 179 -20.47 0.22 -14.68
C SER A 179 -19.16 0.89 -14.26
N SER A 180 -19.12 1.72 -13.21
CA SER A 180 -17.90 2.41 -12.76
C SER A 180 -16.74 1.46 -12.46
N LEU A 181 -17.01 0.18 -12.21
CA LEU A 181 -15.96 -0.85 -12.06
C LEU A 181 -15.07 -0.94 -13.32
N LEU A 182 -15.65 -0.72 -14.50
CA LEU A 182 -14.92 -0.69 -15.77
C LEU A 182 -13.82 0.37 -15.79
N LEU A 183 -13.98 1.47 -15.03
CA LEU A 183 -12.97 2.54 -14.95
C LEU A 183 -11.66 2.05 -14.32
N ILE A 184 -11.73 1.05 -13.44
CA ILE A 184 -10.58 0.53 -12.69
C ILE A 184 -10.13 -0.87 -13.16
N SER A 185 -10.93 -1.54 -13.97
CA SER A 185 -10.61 -2.85 -14.55
C SER A 185 -9.57 -2.80 -15.67
N GLY A 186 -8.78 -3.86 -15.81
CA GLY A 186 -7.84 -4.07 -16.92
C GLY A 186 -8.49 -4.36 -18.27
N GLY A 187 -9.83 -4.44 -18.34
CA GLY A 187 -10.60 -4.74 -19.54
C GLY A 187 -11.94 -5.41 -19.22
N MET A 188 -12.72 -5.74 -20.25
CA MET A 188 -14.06 -6.32 -20.07
C MET A 188 -14.03 -7.68 -19.37
N VAL A 189 -13.04 -8.53 -19.66
CA VAL A 189 -12.88 -9.86 -19.03
C VAL A 189 -12.57 -9.72 -17.54
N ASP A 190 -11.68 -8.78 -17.19
CA ASP A 190 -11.34 -8.51 -15.79
C ASP A 190 -12.54 -7.93 -15.03
N ALA A 191 -13.28 -6.98 -15.63
CA ALA A 191 -14.51 -6.45 -15.05
C ALA A 191 -15.58 -7.55 -14.83
N TRP A 192 -15.73 -8.47 -15.79
CA TRP A 192 -16.62 -9.62 -15.67
C TRP A 192 -16.27 -10.49 -14.46
N ASN A 193 -14.99 -10.86 -14.32
CA ASN A 193 -14.51 -11.64 -13.18
C ASN A 193 -14.76 -10.91 -11.86
N GLN A 194 -14.51 -9.59 -11.82
CA GLN A 194 -14.75 -8.79 -10.61
C GLN A 194 -16.24 -8.71 -10.25
N TRP A 195 -17.15 -8.56 -11.21
CA TRP A 195 -18.59 -8.64 -10.93
C TRP A 195 -18.99 -10.01 -10.38
N GLN A 196 -18.43 -11.11 -10.88
CA GLN A 196 -18.68 -12.43 -10.31
C GLN A 196 -18.22 -12.51 -8.85
N LEU A 197 -17.02 -12.00 -8.53
CA LEU A 197 -16.49 -11.97 -7.16
C LEU A 197 -17.40 -11.18 -6.20
N MET A 198 -17.97 -10.05 -6.64
CA MET A 198 -18.89 -9.23 -5.83
C MET A 198 -20.09 -10.02 -5.29
N PHE A 199 -20.55 -11.04 -6.01
CA PHE A 199 -21.72 -11.83 -5.66
C PHE A 199 -21.38 -13.23 -5.15
N GLY A 200 -20.20 -13.39 -4.54
CA GLY A 200 -19.84 -14.59 -3.77
C GLY A 200 -19.36 -15.77 -4.61
N LEU A 201 -18.97 -15.56 -5.87
CA LEU A 201 -18.42 -16.61 -6.74
C LEU A 201 -16.90 -16.78 -6.60
N GLY A 202 -16.29 -16.20 -5.57
CA GLY A 202 -14.84 -16.27 -5.31
C GLY A 202 -14.48 -17.22 -4.16
N VAL A 203 -13.23 -17.69 -4.16
CA VAL A 203 -12.66 -18.48 -3.05
C VAL A 203 -11.98 -17.55 -2.06
N THR A 204 -12.46 -17.52 -0.82
CA THR A 204 -11.78 -16.84 0.28
C THR A 204 -10.53 -17.61 0.69
N ASN A 205 -9.38 -16.95 0.68
CA ASN A 205 -8.09 -17.47 1.15
C ASN A 205 -7.36 -16.41 1.99
N SER A 206 -6.21 -16.77 2.58
CA SER A 206 -5.44 -15.85 3.44
C SER A 206 -5.08 -14.53 2.76
N PHE A 207 -4.75 -14.52 1.46
CA PHE A 207 -4.43 -13.29 0.73
C PHE A 207 -5.66 -12.40 0.53
N THR A 208 -6.84 -12.99 0.27
CA THR A 208 -8.09 -12.23 0.21
C THR A 208 -8.44 -11.59 1.54
N LEU A 209 -8.20 -12.30 2.64
CA LEU A 209 -8.46 -11.80 3.98
C LEU A 209 -7.44 -10.75 4.43
N LEU A 210 -6.18 -10.86 3.99
CA LEU A 210 -5.17 -9.82 4.22
C LEU A 210 -5.52 -8.52 3.49
N LEU A 211 -5.98 -8.62 2.23
CA LEU A 211 -6.44 -7.43 1.50
C LEU A 211 -7.70 -6.86 2.14
N ASP A 212 -8.63 -7.70 2.60
CA ASP A 212 -9.82 -7.26 3.33
C ASP A 212 -9.43 -6.50 4.61
N ALA A 213 -8.61 -7.10 5.48
CA ALA A 213 -8.13 -6.48 6.71
C ALA A 213 -7.47 -5.11 6.44
N ARG A 214 -6.73 -4.99 5.34
CA ARG A 214 -6.10 -3.73 4.92
C ARG A 214 -7.09 -2.66 4.46
N LEU A 215 -8.15 -3.06 3.76
CA LEU A 215 -9.17 -2.11 3.25
C LEU A 215 -10.21 -1.76 4.31
N SER A 216 -10.36 -2.64 5.31
CA SER A 216 -11.35 -2.55 6.37
C SER A 216 -10.80 -1.89 7.65
N THR A 217 -9.69 -1.15 7.56
CA THR A 217 -9.26 -0.32 8.69
C THR A 217 -10.22 0.86 8.88
N ASP A 218 -10.35 1.34 10.12
CA ASP A 218 -11.44 2.22 10.51
C ASP A 218 -11.41 3.58 9.78
N TRP A 219 -10.23 4.13 9.45
CA TRP A 219 -10.12 5.46 8.85
C TRP A 219 -10.46 5.48 7.33
N PRO A 220 -9.91 4.60 6.46
CA PRO A 220 -10.36 4.44 5.09
C PRO A 220 -11.85 4.18 4.97
N LEU A 221 -12.42 3.34 5.85
CA LEU A 221 -13.87 3.10 5.88
C LEU A 221 -14.64 4.37 6.26
N CYS A 222 -14.19 5.12 7.27
CA CYS A 222 -14.80 6.40 7.63
C CYS A 222 -14.79 7.39 6.45
N ILE A 223 -13.64 7.57 5.79
CA ILE A 223 -13.52 8.42 4.60
C ILE A 223 -14.43 7.92 3.48
N LEU A 224 -14.46 6.61 3.23
CA LEU A 224 -15.29 6.01 2.21
C LEU A 224 -16.77 6.32 2.43
N TRP A 225 -17.28 6.07 3.64
CA TRP A 225 -18.67 6.35 3.95
C TRP A 225 -18.99 7.84 3.92
N LEU A 226 -18.12 8.71 4.46
CA LEU A 226 -18.28 10.16 4.35
C LEU A 226 -18.32 10.62 2.88
N SER A 227 -17.51 10.00 2.02
CA SER A 227 -17.46 10.28 0.59
C SER A 227 -18.71 9.80 -0.13
N VAL A 228 -19.17 8.58 0.16
CA VAL A 228 -20.41 8.00 -0.38
C VAL A 228 -21.61 8.87 0.02
N PHE A 229 -21.74 9.20 1.31
CA PHE A 229 -22.81 10.05 1.79
C PHE A 229 -22.72 11.45 1.17
N SER A 230 -21.54 12.04 1.05
CA SER A 230 -21.36 13.34 0.42
C SER A 230 -21.73 13.32 -1.07
N ALA A 231 -21.33 12.27 -1.81
CA ALA A 231 -21.66 12.07 -3.21
C ALA A 231 -23.17 11.88 -3.43
N LEU A 232 -23.84 11.13 -2.56
CA LEU A 232 -25.29 10.94 -2.58
C LEU A 232 -26.02 12.23 -2.18
N MET A 233 -25.56 12.94 -1.14
CA MET A 233 -26.16 14.17 -0.61
C MET A 233 -26.05 15.38 -1.57
N LEU A 234 -25.28 15.28 -2.66
CA LEU A 234 -25.38 16.19 -3.81
C LEU A 234 -26.81 16.25 -4.40
N THR A 235 -27.66 15.28 -4.08
CA THR A 235 -29.10 15.27 -4.39
C THR A 235 -29.97 16.04 -3.39
N GLY A 236 -29.54 16.20 -2.13
CA GLY A 236 -30.40 16.60 -1.00
C GLY A 236 -30.00 17.85 -0.18
N LEU A 237 -28.73 18.27 -0.19
CA LEU A 237 -28.24 19.40 0.64
C LEU A 237 -28.82 20.79 0.28
N ARG A 238 -29.61 20.87 -0.79
CA ARG A 238 -30.26 22.12 -1.25
C ARG A 238 -31.23 22.74 -0.23
N ARG A 239 -31.75 21.99 0.75
CA ARG A 239 -32.63 22.56 1.80
C ARG A 239 -31.87 23.33 2.90
N PHE A 240 -30.56 23.12 3.05
CA PHE A 240 -29.75 23.79 4.09
C PHE A 240 -29.07 25.09 3.61
N GLY A 241 -29.06 25.35 2.30
CA GLY A 241 -28.39 26.51 1.67
C GLY A 241 -29.05 27.88 1.90
N SER A 242 -30.10 27.99 2.71
CA SER A 242 -30.70 29.29 3.06
C SER A 242 -30.04 29.97 4.28
N ARG A 243 -29.08 29.32 4.94
CA ARG A 243 -28.35 29.88 6.09
C ARG A 243 -26.87 30.13 5.77
N HIS A 244 -26.60 31.25 5.09
CA HIS A 244 -25.28 31.74 4.66
C HIS A 244 -24.12 31.66 5.69
N ARG A 245 -24.43 31.62 7.00
CA ARG A 245 -23.42 31.54 8.08
C ARG A 245 -22.82 30.14 8.24
N TRP A 246 -23.60 29.08 8.04
CA TRP A 246 -23.14 27.70 8.26
C TRP A 246 -22.26 27.19 7.12
N THR A 247 -22.53 27.61 5.87
CA THR A 247 -21.69 27.26 4.71
C THR A 247 -20.33 27.94 4.77
N ALA A 248 -20.24 29.17 5.29
CA ALA A 248 -18.98 29.88 5.46
C ALA A 248 -18.14 29.32 6.63
N LEU A 249 -18.76 28.97 7.76
CA LEU A 249 -18.08 28.31 8.89
C LEU A 249 -17.64 26.88 8.53
N ALA A 250 -18.51 26.09 7.90
CA ALA A 250 -18.16 24.75 7.44
C ALA A 250 -17.10 24.78 6.33
N GLY A 251 -17.17 25.73 5.39
CA GLY A 251 -16.18 25.90 4.33
C GLY A 251 -14.82 26.37 4.86
N GLY A 252 -14.80 27.33 5.79
CA GLY A 252 -13.56 27.81 6.43
C GLY A 252 -12.92 26.76 7.33
N GLY A 253 -13.72 26.05 8.14
CA GLY A 253 -13.25 24.93 8.96
C GLY A 253 -12.73 23.77 8.12
N ALA A 254 -13.40 23.44 7.02
CA ALA A 254 -12.96 22.39 6.11
C ALA A 254 -11.71 22.78 5.29
N LEU A 255 -11.51 24.07 4.98
CA LEU A 255 -10.25 24.57 4.41
C LEU A 255 -9.09 24.46 5.40
N GLY A 256 -9.31 24.84 6.67
CA GLY A 256 -8.30 24.67 7.73
C GLY A 256 -7.95 23.20 7.95
N LEU A 257 -8.96 22.32 7.98
CA LEU A 257 -8.77 20.87 8.11
C LEU A 257 -8.11 20.26 6.87
N ALA A 258 -8.46 20.73 5.66
CA ALA A 258 -7.81 20.30 4.41
C ALA A 258 -6.34 20.72 4.35
N ALA A 259 -6.00 21.92 4.79
CA ALA A 259 -4.60 22.33 4.93
C ALA A 259 -3.86 21.50 6.00
N LEU A 260 -4.56 21.06 7.05
CA LEU A 260 -4.01 20.21 8.10
C LEU A 260 -3.80 18.74 7.67
N ILE A 261 -4.67 18.22 6.79
CA ILE A 261 -4.65 16.80 6.36
C ILE A 261 -3.90 16.62 5.04
N ALA A 262 -4.04 17.55 4.09
CA ALA A 262 -3.51 17.48 2.73
C ALA A 262 -2.23 18.30 2.53
N GLY A 263 -1.49 18.61 3.60
CA GLY A 263 -0.16 19.21 3.51
C GLY A 263 0.64 18.46 2.43
N PRO A 264 1.12 19.14 1.38
CA PRO A 264 1.75 18.49 0.24
C PRO A 264 2.95 17.65 0.70
N PRO A 265 3.43 16.69 -0.10
CA PRO A 265 4.73 16.06 0.10
C PRO A 265 5.84 17.07 -0.26
N LEU A 266 5.89 18.19 0.45
CA LEU A 266 7.06 19.04 0.53
C LEU A 266 7.85 18.49 1.72
N ASN A 267 8.60 17.43 1.44
CA ASN A 267 9.18 16.52 2.43
C ASN A 267 10.22 17.16 3.38
N ASP A 268 10.55 18.44 3.21
CA ASP A 268 11.74 19.04 3.83
C ASP A 268 11.47 20.29 4.69
N TRP A 269 10.22 20.58 5.06
CA TRP A 269 9.91 21.71 5.95
C TRP A 269 9.64 21.26 7.41
N PRO A 270 10.38 21.74 8.42
CA PRO A 270 10.27 21.25 9.80
C PRO A 270 8.88 21.41 10.45
N ALA A 271 8.08 22.39 10.01
CA ALA A 271 6.71 22.55 10.53
C ALA A 271 5.72 21.49 10.02
N LEU A 272 6.01 20.83 8.88
CA LEU A 272 5.15 19.79 8.30
C LEU A 272 5.36 18.42 8.97
N SER A 273 6.56 18.11 9.46
CA SER A 273 6.84 16.83 10.15
C SER A 273 6.09 16.71 11.49
N ALA A 274 6.03 17.78 12.28
CA ALA A 274 5.27 17.79 13.53
C ALA A 274 3.75 17.59 13.29
N GLN A 275 3.22 18.16 12.21
CA GLN A 275 1.83 18.00 11.82
C GLN A 275 1.54 16.58 11.31
N GLN A 276 2.42 16.01 10.49
CA GLN A 276 2.32 14.62 10.02
C GLN A 276 2.43 13.62 11.19
N ALA A 277 3.31 13.90 12.14
CA ALA A 277 3.42 13.14 13.39
C ALA A 277 2.10 13.21 14.15
N LEU A 278 1.54 14.40 14.40
CA LEU A 278 0.25 14.52 15.11
C LEU A 278 -0.88 13.76 14.40
N VAL A 279 -1.02 13.89 13.08
CA VAL A 279 -2.04 13.16 12.31
C VAL A 279 -1.83 11.65 12.39
N SER A 280 -0.58 11.19 12.28
CA SER A 280 -0.25 9.76 12.37
C SER A 280 -0.51 9.21 13.77
N ARG A 281 -0.21 10.00 14.82
CA ARG A 281 -0.55 9.66 16.20
C ARG A 281 -2.05 9.55 16.41
N VAL A 282 -2.82 10.52 15.94
CA VAL A 282 -4.29 10.48 16.04
C VAL A 282 -4.84 9.25 15.33
N LYS A 283 -4.33 8.92 14.13
CA LYS A 283 -4.73 7.71 13.40
C LYS A 283 -4.35 6.44 14.16
N TYR A 284 -3.17 6.38 14.74
CA TYR A 284 -2.72 5.22 15.49
C TYR A 284 -3.47 5.04 16.81
N GLU A 285 -3.61 6.08 17.62
CA GLU A 285 -4.26 6.03 18.94
C GLU A 285 -5.77 5.76 18.82
N ILE A 286 -6.44 6.33 17.81
CA ILE A 286 -7.89 6.21 17.65
C ILE A 286 -8.27 4.99 16.79
N PHE A 287 -7.50 4.68 15.74
CA PHE A 287 -7.86 3.69 14.73
C PHE A 287 -6.83 2.55 14.58
N SER A 288 -5.74 2.56 15.35
CA SER A 288 -4.64 1.58 15.23
C SER A 288 -4.12 1.47 13.80
N GLU A 289 -3.85 2.60 13.12
CA GLU A 289 -3.33 2.63 11.75
C GLU A 289 -1.89 3.14 11.65
N GLY A 290 -1.07 2.47 10.82
CA GLY A 290 0.38 2.73 10.69
C GLY A 290 0.80 3.73 9.59
N GLY A 291 -0.12 4.47 8.97
CA GLY A 291 0.21 5.38 7.87
C GLY A 291 0.61 4.65 6.57
N SER A 292 1.29 5.33 5.64
CA SER A 292 1.52 4.80 4.28
C SER A 292 2.62 3.75 4.17
N ARG A 293 3.48 3.61 5.18
CA ARG A 293 4.66 2.72 5.16
C ARG A 293 4.68 1.70 6.29
N VAL A 294 3.75 1.80 7.24
CA VAL A 294 3.62 0.87 8.36
C VAL A 294 2.17 0.43 8.45
N VAL A 295 1.94 -0.84 8.78
CA VAL A 295 0.62 -1.38 9.07
C VAL A 295 0.61 -1.76 10.54
N ALA A 296 -0.39 -1.30 11.28
CA ALA A 296 -0.54 -1.66 12.69
C ALA A 296 -1.42 -2.91 12.79
N GLY A 297 -0.98 -3.83 13.65
CA GLY A 297 -1.70 -5.03 14.06
C GLY A 297 -2.02 -4.97 15.55
N ALA A 298 -2.66 -6.02 16.06
CA ALA A 298 -3.04 -6.14 17.46
C ALA A 298 -1.82 -6.08 18.41
N GLU A 299 -2.05 -5.66 19.65
CA GLU A 299 -1.06 -5.70 20.74
C GLU A 299 0.26 -4.95 20.46
N GLY A 300 0.19 -3.87 19.69
CA GLY A 300 1.34 -3.01 19.38
C GLY A 300 2.29 -3.59 18.33
N TRP A 301 1.87 -4.64 17.62
CA TRP A 301 2.62 -5.15 16.47
C TRP A 301 2.54 -4.17 15.30
N LEU A 302 3.68 -3.88 14.69
CA LEU A 302 3.79 -3.07 13.49
C LEU A 302 4.40 -3.91 12.36
N TYR A 303 3.99 -3.68 11.12
CA TYR A 303 4.45 -4.39 9.93
C TYR A 303 4.90 -3.41 8.86
N ASP A 304 5.87 -3.81 8.05
CA ASP A 304 6.21 -3.04 6.86
C ASP A 304 5.08 -3.14 5.83
N ALA A 305 4.59 -2.00 5.35
CA ALA A 305 3.55 -1.99 4.32
C ALA A 305 4.01 -2.71 3.04
N ALA A 306 5.31 -2.65 2.71
CA ALA A 306 5.88 -3.31 1.53
C ALA A 306 5.80 -4.84 1.60
N GLU A 307 5.93 -5.43 2.80
CA GLU A 307 5.80 -6.87 2.99
C GLU A 307 4.34 -7.32 2.78
N LEU A 308 3.37 -6.56 3.31
CA LEU A 308 1.95 -6.83 3.10
C LEU A 308 1.54 -6.59 1.64
N ASP A 309 2.09 -5.54 1.02
CA ASP A 309 1.95 -5.24 -0.41
C ASP A 309 2.45 -6.41 -1.26
N ARG A 310 3.60 -7.00 -0.95
CA ARG A 310 4.08 -8.19 -1.67
C ARG A 310 3.05 -9.31 -1.63
N SER A 311 2.40 -9.54 -0.49
CA SER A 311 1.44 -10.64 -0.35
C SER A 311 0.13 -10.38 -1.08
N THR A 312 -0.23 -9.12 -1.31
CA THR A 312 -1.55 -8.72 -1.81
C THR A 312 -1.57 -8.12 -3.21
N ARG A 313 -0.45 -7.60 -3.72
CA ARG A 313 -0.35 -6.92 -5.03
C ARG A 313 0.17 -7.83 -6.15
N SER A 314 -0.21 -7.51 -7.38
CA SER A 314 0.23 -8.18 -8.61
C SER A 314 1.65 -7.82 -9.03
N ASP A 315 2.16 -6.68 -8.53
CA ASP A 315 3.46 -6.16 -8.91
C ASP A 315 4.56 -7.04 -8.28
N THR A 316 4.99 -8.05 -9.03
CA THR A 316 6.23 -8.76 -8.73
C THR A 316 7.40 -7.91 -9.20
N PRO A 317 8.46 -7.71 -8.39
CA PRO A 317 9.72 -7.18 -8.90
C PRO A 317 10.32 -8.19 -9.90
N GLU A 318 9.90 -8.16 -11.16
CA GLU A 318 10.28 -9.14 -12.20
C GLU A 318 11.81 -9.23 -12.37
N GLY A 319 12.54 -8.18 -11.99
CA GLY A 319 14.00 -8.13 -12.07
C GLY A 319 14.74 -8.95 -11.00
N PHE A 320 14.18 -9.16 -9.80
CA PHE A 320 14.98 -9.67 -8.69
C PHE A 320 15.28 -11.17 -8.82
N ALA A 321 14.24 -11.99 -9.04
CA ALA A 321 14.43 -13.42 -9.31
C ALA A 321 15.24 -13.68 -10.60
N ALA A 322 15.08 -12.83 -11.61
CA ALA A 322 15.88 -12.90 -12.84
C ALA A 322 17.37 -12.61 -12.58
N ALA A 323 17.69 -11.61 -11.75
CA ALA A 323 19.07 -11.31 -11.35
C ALA A 323 19.73 -12.48 -10.59
N MET A 324 18.97 -13.18 -9.74
CA MET A 324 19.48 -14.36 -9.03
C MET A 324 19.77 -15.53 -9.99
N LEU A 325 18.88 -15.78 -10.96
CA LEU A 325 19.11 -16.80 -11.98
C LEU A 325 20.34 -16.46 -12.84
N ALA A 326 20.49 -15.20 -13.25
CA ALA A 326 21.67 -14.74 -13.99
C ALA A 326 22.96 -14.88 -13.17
N LEU A 327 22.91 -14.61 -11.86
CA LEU A 327 24.04 -14.82 -10.96
C LEU A 327 24.40 -16.30 -10.85
N GLN A 328 23.40 -17.18 -10.68
CA GLN A 328 23.61 -18.62 -10.62
C GLN A 328 24.27 -19.15 -11.91
N GLU A 329 23.80 -18.72 -13.08
CA GLU A 329 24.42 -19.11 -14.36
C GLU A 329 25.89 -18.67 -14.46
N ARG A 330 26.22 -17.50 -13.94
CA ARG A 330 27.61 -17.00 -13.90
C ARG A 330 28.48 -17.80 -12.95
N LEU A 331 27.98 -18.12 -11.75
CA LEU A 331 28.70 -18.91 -10.75
C LEU A 331 28.97 -20.34 -11.24
N ALA A 332 27.99 -20.95 -11.91
CA ALA A 332 28.12 -22.29 -12.49
C ALA A 332 29.28 -22.38 -13.50
N LYS A 333 29.53 -21.34 -14.30
CA LYS A 333 30.68 -21.28 -15.24
C LYS A 333 32.06 -21.28 -14.54
N LYS A 334 32.10 -20.98 -13.25
CA LYS A 334 33.32 -20.90 -12.44
C LYS A 334 33.39 -21.99 -11.36
N SER A 335 32.51 -23.00 -11.43
CA SER A 335 32.40 -24.06 -10.43
C SER A 335 32.10 -23.55 -9.01
N ALA A 336 31.53 -22.35 -8.90
CA ALA A 336 31.06 -21.77 -7.65
C ALA A 336 29.59 -22.11 -7.44
N THR A 337 29.16 -22.29 -6.19
CA THR A 337 27.76 -22.59 -5.87
C THR A 337 27.06 -21.39 -5.26
N LEU A 338 25.86 -21.05 -5.76
CA LEU A 338 24.95 -20.13 -5.07
C LEU A 338 24.14 -20.89 -4.01
N LEU A 339 24.16 -20.41 -2.78
CA LEU A 339 23.30 -20.84 -1.70
C LEU A 339 22.34 -19.71 -1.32
N VAL A 340 21.06 -19.88 -1.62
CA VAL A 340 20.00 -18.91 -1.30
C VAL A 340 19.36 -19.27 0.03
N VAL A 341 19.25 -18.26 0.91
CA VAL A 341 18.60 -18.38 2.21
C VAL A 341 17.47 -17.34 2.30
N PRO A 342 16.25 -17.67 1.85
CA PRO A 342 15.09 -16.79 1.93
C PRO A 342 14.54 -16.80 3.36
N VAL A 343 14.90 -15.81 4.16
CA VAL A 343 14.41 -15.67 5.54
C VAL A 343 12.92 -15.28 5.49
N PRO A 344 12.00 -16.07 6.10
CA PRO A 344 10.58 -15.74 6.12
C PRO A 344 10.40 -14.37 6.79
N GLY A 345 9.57 -13.51 6.20
CA GLY A 345 9.28 -12.22 6.78
C GLY A 345 8.44 -12.29 8.05
N LYS A 346 8.24 -11.14 8.69
CA LYS A 346 7.48 -11.01 9.93
C LYS A 346 6.03 -11.43 9.75
N LEU A 347 5.39 -11.06 8.64
CA LEU A 347 4.02 -11.45 8.32
C LEU A 347 3.89 -12.97 8.10
N ALA A 348 4.94 -13.61 7.57
CA ALA A 348 4.92 -15.05 7.36
C ALA A 348 4.97 -15.84 8.67
N LEU A 349 5.69 -15.34 9.67
CA LEU A 349 5.84 -15.99 10.98
C LEU A 349 4.80 -15.56 12.02
N HIS A 350 4.33 -14.32 11.95
CA HIS A 350 3.35 -13.75 12.88
C HIS A 350 2.22 -13.06 12.12
N PRO A 351 1.40 -13.80 11.35
CA PRO A 351 0.25 -13.21 10.66
C PRO A 351 -0.91 -12.85 11.62
N GLU A 352 -0.97 -13.45 12.80
CA GLU A 352 -2.11 -13.35 13.72
C GLU A 352 -2.47 -11.93 14.16
N PRO A 353 -1.50 -11.03 14.44
CA PRO A 353 -1.83 -9.66 14.83
C PRO A 353 -2.48 -8.84 13.72
N VAL A 354 -2.25 -9.17 12.44
CA VAL A 354 -2.91 -8.49 11.29
C VAL A 354 -4.20 -9.19 10.92
N LEU A 355 -4.16 -10.52 10.89
CA LEU A 355 -5.27 -11.36 10.49
C LEU A 355 -5.48 -12.46 11.55
N PRO A 356 -6.37 -12.21 12.53
CA PRO A 356 -6.66 -13.16 13.61
C PRO A 356 -7.27 -14.46 13.06
N ALA A 357 -6.43 -15.50 12.96
CA ALA A 357 -6.83 -16.82 12.50
C ALA A 357 -5.88 -17.89 13.06
N LYS A 358 -6.26 -19.17 12.89
CA LYS A 358 -5.37 -20.29 13.18
C LYS A 358 -4.60 -20.67 11.92
N TYR A 359 -3.28 -20.61 12.01
CA TYR A 359 -2.38 -20.97 10.92
C TYR A 359 -1.70 -22.31 11.23
N ALA A 360 -1.67 -23.20 10.25
CA ALA A 360 -0.98 -24.49 10.38
C ALA A 360 0.50 -24.42 9.96
N ALA A 361 0.85 -23.45 9.13
CA ALA A 361 2.15 -23.29 8.49
C ALA A 361 2.43 -21.79 8.26
N PRO A 362 3.69 -21.38 7.99
CA PRO A 362 4.02 -19.99 7.68
C PRO A 362 3.23 -19.44 6.50
N LEU A 363 2.81 -18.18 6.59
CA LEU A 363 2.08 -17.48 5.52
C LEU A 363 3.04 -16.95 4.46
N GLN A 364 3.47 -17.84 3.56
CA GLN A 364 4.45 -17.48 2.53
C GLN A 364 3.85 -16.56 1.44
N PRO A 365 4.65 -15.62 0.88
CA PRO A 365 4.27 -14.83 -0.28
C PRO A 365 3.85 -15.71 -1.45
N HIS A 366 2.88 -15.22 -2.24
CA HIS A 366 2.46 -15.92 -3.45
C HIS A 366 3.63 -16.02 -4.45
N GLY A 367 3.75 -17.15 -5.15
CA GLY A 367 4.80 -17.36 -6.15
C GLY A 367 6.19 -17.71 -5.61
N LEU A 368 6.49 -17.47 -4.32
CA LEU A 368 7.79 -17.77 -3.70
C LEU A 368 8.23 -19.22 -3.99
N ARG A 369 7.35 -20.19 -3.73
CA ARG A 369 7.66 -21.62 -3.94
C ARG A 369 8.11 -21.91 -5.37
N ALA A 370 7.42 -21.34 -6.37
CA ALA A 370 7.76 -21.52 -7.77
C ALA A 370 9.12 -20.88 -8.12
N ILE A 371 9.46 -19.74 -7.52
CA ILE A 371 10.76 -19.09 -7.70
C ILE A 371 11.88 -19.92 -7.08
N LEU A 372 11.69 -20.44 -5.86
CA LEU A 372 12.66 -21.31 -5.21
C LEU A 372 12.87 -22.62 -5.99
N GLU A 373 11.80 -23.21 -6.53
CA GLU A 373 11.88 -24.39 -7.40
C GLU A 373 12.67 -24.08 -8.69
N ARG A 374 12.45 -22.92 -9.32
CA ARG A 374 13.22 -22.47 -10.49
C ARG A 374 14.71 -22.29 -10.18
N LEU A 375 15.04 -21.69 -9.03
CA LEU A 375 16.42 -21.53 -8.59
C LEU A 375 17.10 -22.89 -8.37
N ARG A 376 16.42 -23.84 -7.72
CA ARG A 376 16.90 -25.22 -7.57
C ARG A 376 17.12 -25.91 -8.91
N ALA A 377 16.19 -25.75 -9.85
CA ALA A 377 16.32 -26.31 -11.19
C ALA A 377 17.50 -25.72 -11.98
N ALA A 378 17.86 -24.46 -11.72
CA ALA A 378 19.06 -23.81 -12.27
C ALA A 378 20.38 -24.20 -11.55
N GLY A 379 20.31 -25.12 -10.57
CA GLY A 379 21.47 -25.63 -9.84
C GLY A 379 21.86 -24.83 -8.59
N ALA A 380 21.08 -23.83 -8.20
CA ALA A 380 21.30 -23.13 -6.93
C ALA A 380 20.86 -24.02 -5.76
N GLN A 381 21.59 -23.95 -4.66
CA GLN A 381 21.19 -24.56 -3.39
C GLN A 381 20.24 -23.61 -2.66
N VAL A 382 19.21 -24.14 -2.01
CA VAL A 382 18.21 -23.33 -1.30
C VAL A 382 17.95 -23.95 0.06
N ILE A 383 18.21 -23.18 1.12
CA ILE A 383 17.82 -23.51 2.50
C ILE A 383 16.63 -22.64 2.86
N ASP A 384 15.44 -23.21 2.89
CA ASP A 384 14.23 -22.52 3.36
C ASP A 384 14.07 -22.77 4.88
N PRO A 385 14.34 -21.79 5.75
CA PRO A 385 14.24 -21.96 7.19
C PRO A 385 12.80 -21.81 7.71
N ALA A 386 11.81 -21.53 6.85
CA ALA A 386 10.52 -21.04 7.30
C ALA A 386 9.75 -21.98 8.23
N GLN A 387 9.67 -23.28 7.88
CA GLN A 387 8.97 -24.23 8.73
C GLN A 387 9.66 -24.42 10.08
N THR A 388 11.00 -24.49 10.09
CA THR A 388 11.77 -24.61 11.32
C THR A 388 11.54 -23.41 12.24
N LEU A 389 11.62 -22.19 11.71
CA LEU A 389 11.38 -20.96 12.48
C LEU A 389 9.94 -20.85 12.94
N TRP A 390 8.98 -21.32 12.13
CA TRP A 390 7.57 -21.38 12.51
C TRP A 390 7.31 -22.34 13.68
N ASP A 391 7.97 -23.49 13.70
CA ASP A 391 7.81 -24.46 14.78
C ASP A 391 8.43 -23.94 16.08
N THR A 392 9.53 -23.18 16.00
CA THR A 392 10.21 -22.63 17.18
C THR A 392 9.62 -21.32 17.70
N ARG A 393 8.85 -20.58 16.88
CA ARG A 393 8.19 -19.32 17.31
C ARG A 393 7.26 -19.50 18.52
N ARG A 394 6.76 -20.71 18.76
CA ARG A 394 5.91 -21.02 19.93
C ARG A 394 6.63 -20.82 21.27
N ARG A 395 7.96 -20.81 21.27
CA ARG A 395 8.78 -20.63 22.48
C ARG A 395 9.18 -19.19 22.71
N ARG A 396 9.30 -18.40 21.62
CA ARG A 396 9.83 -17.04 21.61
C ARG A 396 9.47 -16.35 20.30
N ASP A 397 9.25 -15.05 20.35
CA ASP A 397 8.94 -14.27 19.15
C ASP A 397 10.13 -14.25 18.19
N SER A 398 9.86 -14.58 16.93
CA SER A 398 10.90 -14.57 15.88
C SER A 398 11.31 -13.17 15.41
N TYR A 399 10.46 -12.18 15.67
CA TYR A 399 10.62 -10.78 15.27
C TYR A 399 10.21 -9.89 16.44
N PHE A 400 10.80 -8.71 16.52
CA PHE A 400 10.36 -7.66 17.44
C PHE A 400 8.96 -7.17 17.06
N ARG A 401 8.22 -6.61 18.01
CA ARG A 401 6.84 -6.14 17.77
C ARG A 401 6.81 -4.89 16.91
N ARG A 402 7.73 -3.94 17.11
CA ARG A 402 7.74 -2.61 16.47
C ARG A 402 8.96 -2.39 15.57
N ASP A 403 9.73 -3.43 15.32
CA ASP A 403 10.82 -3.44 14.35
C ASP A 403 10.54 -4.42 13.20
N SER A 404 11.09 -4.13 12.04
CA SER A 404 11.00 -4.95 10.82
C SER A 404 11.98 -6.14 10.81
N HIS A 405 12.94 -6.17 11.73
CA HIS A 405 13.97 -7.22 11.79
C HIS A 405 13.64 -8.33 12.79
N TRP A 406 14.25 -9.48 12.53
CA TRP A 406 14.17 -10.66 13.39
C TRP A 406 14.80 -10.43 14.77
N THR A 407 14.57 -11.33 15.72
CA THR A 407 15.25 -11.34 17.03
C THR A 407 16.66 -11.97 16.94
N PRO A 408 17.58 -11.66 17.87
CA PRO A 408 18.93 -12.22 17.86
C PRO A 408 18.92 -13.76 17.91
N GLU A 409 17.93 -14.32 18.58
CA GLU A 409 17.69 -15.76 18.69
C GLU A 409 17.35 -16.38 17.34
N THR A 410 16.50 -15.73 16.55
CA THR A 410 16.08 -16.18 15.22
C THR A 410 17.23 -16.08 14.22
N MET A 411 18.03 -15.01 14.32
CA MET A 411 19.28 -14.87 13.57
C MET A 411 20.24 -16.03 13.89
N LYS A 412 20.49 -16.32 15.17
CA LYS A 412 21.36 -17.43 15.62
C LYS A 412 20.85 -18.78 15.15
N GLU A 413 19.54 -19.01 15.21
CA GLU A 413 18.91 -20.24 14.74
C GLU A 413 19.07 -20.42 13.23
N THR A 414 18.86 -19.36 12.45
CA THR A 414 19.10 -19.36 11.00
C THR A 414 20.58 -19.62 10.68
N ALA A 415 21.50 -18.98 11.41
CA ALA A 415 22.94 -19.21 11.25
C ALA A 415 23.31 -20.68 11.53
N LEU A 416 22.69 -21.30 12.55
CA LEU A 416 22.88 -22.71 12.86
C LEU A 416 22.36 -23.64 11.75
N ILE A 417 21.19 -23.34 11.16
CA ILE A 417 20.65 -24.10 10.03
C ILE A 417 21.62 -24.02 8.84
N VAL A 418 22.09 -22.83 8.51
CA VAL A 418 23.05 -22.59 7.41
C VAL A 418 24.38 -23.31 7.69
N ALA A 419 24.95 -23.17 8.88
CA ALA A 419 26.21 -23.81 9.24
C ALA A 419 26.13 -25.34 9.19
N LYS A 420 25.04 -25.94 9.68
CA LYS A 420 24.81 -27.40 9.60
C LYS A 420 24.75 -27.87 8.16
N HIS A 421 24.06 -27.11 7.29
CA HIS A 421 23.99 -27.44 5.87
C HIS A 421 25.36 -27.37 5.21
N ILE A 422 26.15 -26.32 5.50
CA ILE A 422 27.50 -26.16 4.96
C ILE A 422 28.42 -27.28 5.42
N ARG A 423 28.46 -27.59 6.72
CA ARG A 423 29.29 -28.70 7.25
C ARG A 423 28.94 -30.05 6.62
N ARG A 424 27.68 -30.26 6.23
CA ARG A 424 27.22 -31.49 5.59
C ARG A 424 27.60 -31.59 4.10
N HIS A 425 27.49 -30.50 3.34
CA HIS A 425 27.64 -30.52 1.88
C HIS A 425 29.02 -30.04 1.41
N TRP A 426 29.67 -29.17 2.19
CA TRP A 426 31.01 -28.64 1.95
C TRP A 426 31.83 -28.65 3.24
N PRO A 427 32.18 -29.82 3.80
CA PRO A 427 32.91 -29.92 5.06
C PRO A 427 34.24 -29.15 5.05
N ARG A 428 34.93 -29.08 3.90
CA ARG A 428 36.18 -28.31 3.72
C ARG A 428 36.01 -26.79 3.84
N LEU A 429 34.77 -26.29 3.81
CA LEU A 429 34.47 -24.86 3.99
C LEU A 429 34.26 -24.49 5.46
N ALA A 430 34.24 -25.46 6.37
CA ALA A 430 34.25 -25.26 7.81
C ALA A 430 35.56 -25.80 8.40
N ASN A 431 36.03 -25.19 9.47
CA ASN A 431 37.13 -25.73 10.25
C ASN A 431 36.57 -26.51 11.45
N ASP A 432 37.34 -27.51 11.88
CA ASP A 432 37.05 -28.31 13.08
C ASP A 432 37.86 -27.83 14.30
N GLU A 433 38.82 -26.92 14.08
CA GLU A 433 39.57 -26.27 15.15
C GLU A 433 38.71 -25.25 15.89
N THR A 434 38.85 -25.17 17.21
CA THR A 434 38.21 -24.14 18.01
C THR A 434 38.83 -22.79 17.67
N PRO A 435 38.06 -21.83 17.10
CA PRO A 435 38.61 -20.54 16.74
C PRO A 435 38.96 -19.75 18.01
N LEU A 436 40.05 -18.99 17.98
CA LEU A 436 40.36 -18.04 19.04
C LEU A 436 39.39 -16.85 18.91
N ILE A 437 38.37 -16.83 19.76
CA ILE A 437 37.37 -15.77 19.78
C ILE A 437 37.28 -15.09 21.14
N ASN A 438 36.94 -13.82 21.12
CA ASN A 438 36.50 -13.09 22.31
C ASN A 438 35.00 -12.84 22.19
N ALA A 439 34.22 -13.47 23.08
CA ALA A 439 32.77 -13.39 23.07
C ALA A 439 32.28 -12.54 24.26
N THR A 440 31.52 -11.49 23.98
CA THR A 440 30.99 -10.58 24.99
C THR A 440 29.48 -10.41 24.83
N ILE A 441 28.75 -10.42 25.95
CA ILE A 441 27.32 -10.12 25.97
C ILE A 441 27.14 -8.61 25.96
N ILE A 442 26.25 -8.12 25.10
CA ILE A 442 25.93 -6.71 24.94
C ILE A 442 24.41 -6.55 25.00
N GLU A 443 23.91 -5.69 25.87
CA GLU A 443 22.49 -5.33 25.92
C GLU A 443 22.21 -4.12 25.02
N ARG A 444 21.11 -4.17 24.28
CA ARG A 444 20.65 -3.07 23.41
C ARG A 444 19.18 -2.79 23.60
N GLU A 445 18.83 -1.53 23.41
CA GLU A 445 17.46 -1.05 23.50
C GLU A 445 17.19 -0.12 22.32
N HIS A 446 16.04 -0.31 21.67
CA HIS A 446 15.64 0.55 20.56
C HIS A 446 14.10 0.56 20.42
N ALA A 447 13.52 1.69 20.04
CA ALA A 447 12.06 1.81 19.85
C ALA A 447 11.53 0.93 18.70
N GLY A 448 12.38 0.62 17.72
CA GLY A 448 12.07 -0.13 16.49
C GLY A 448 11.95 0.79 15.27
N ASP A 449 12.42 0.35 14.11
CA ASP A 449 12.38 1.16 12.87
C ASP A 449 10.94 1.46 12.41
N LEU A 450 10.01 0.52 12.57
CA LEU A 450 8.60 0.72 12.20
C LEU A 450 7.94 1.71 13.17
N ALA A 451 8.25 1.64 14.46
CA ALA A 451 7.80 2.64 15.44
C ALA A 451 8.31 4.03 15.09
N LEU A 452 9.61 4.18 14.78
CA LEU A 452 10.18 5.47 14.38
C LEU A 452 9.58 5.97 13.07
N ARG A 453 9.35 5.10 12.08
CA ARG A 453 8.67 5.47 10.83
C ARG A 453 7.25 5.97 11.08
N LEU A 454 6.49 5.30 11.93
CA LEU A 454 5.15 5.70 12.31
C LEU A 454 5.15 7.04 13.06
N ALA A 455 6.10 7.21 14.00
CA ALA A 455 6.24 8.39 14.82
C ALA A 455 7.00 9.55 14.15
N HIS A 456 7.36 9.42 12.87
CA HIS A 456 8.16 10.42 12.13
C HIS A 456 9.46 10.79 12.89
N GLY A 457 10.10 9.79 13.48
CA GLY A 457 11.36 9.89 14.23
C GLY A 457 11.20 10.14 15.73
N ASN A 458 9.99 10.30 16.27
CA ASN A 458 9.80 10.51 17.70
C ASN A 458 9.80 9.18 18.48
N ALA A 459 10.95 8.83 19.06
CA ALA A 459 11.14 7.60 19.83
C ALA A 459 10.30 7.54 21.13
N GLU A 460 9.90 8.68 21.71
CA GLU A 460 9.21 8.74 23.01
C GLU A 460 7.78 8.17 22.97
N TRP A 461 7.23 7.92 21.79
CA TRP A 461 5.88 7.36 21.66
C TRP A 461 5.80 5.88 22.01
N PHE A 462 6.94 5.20 22.06
CA PHE A 462 7.02 3.77 22.18
C PHE A 462 8.08 3.40 23.21
N GLU A 463 7.71 2.56 24.17
CA GLU A 463 8.69 1.93 25.06
C GLU A 463 9.78 1.21 24.24
N PRO A 464 11.06 1.25 24.60
CA PRO A 464 12.07 0.49 23.87
C PRO A 464 11.82 -1.03 23.86
N GLU A 465 12.28 -1.72 22.83
CA GLU A 465 12.45 -3.18 22.82
C GLU A 465 13.90 -3.52 23.16
N HIS A 466 14.11 -4.61 23.91
CA HIS A 466 15.43 -5.02 24.40
C HIS A 466 15.98 -6.20 23.60
N ALA A 467 17.29 -6.21 23.38
CA ALA A 467 18.01 -7.27 22.68
C ALA A 467 19.31 -7.62 23.39
N THR A 468 19.47 -8.89 23.77
CA THR A 468 20.72 -9.42 24.32
C THR A 468 21.57 -10.02 23.20
N LEU A 469 22.63 -9.32 22.84
CA LEU A 469 23.51 -9.66 21.73
C LEU A 469 24.75 -10.42 22.21
N LEU A 470 25.27 -11.30 21.35
CA LEU A 470 26.56 -11.95 21.55
C LEU A 470 27.54 -11.42 20.51
N ALA A 471 28.39 -10.48 20.92
CA ALA A 471 29.45 -9.96 20.09
C ALA A 471 30.63 -10.93 20.07
N ILE A 472 31.12 -11.27 18.87
CA ILE A 472 32.20 -12.23 18.66
C ILE A 472 33.31 -11.55 17.86
N LYS A 473 34.46 -11.36 18.50
CA LYS A 473 35.68 -10.80 17.89
C LYS A 473 36.72 -11.89 17.64
N GLY A 474 37.62 -11.66 16.69
CA GLY A 474 38.68 -12.60 16.31
C GLY A 474 38.39 -13.42 15.04
N LEU A 475 37.23 -13.18 14.40
CA LEU A 475 36.84 -13.78 13.12
C LEU A 475 36.35 -12.69 12.16
N ASP A 476 37.16 -11.63 12.03
CA ASP A 476 36.85 -10.46 11.20
C ASP A 476 36.73 -10.86 9.72
N SER A 477 35.94 -10.09 8.95
CA SER A 477 35.71 -10.38 7.54
C SER A 477 37.02 -10.43 6.75
N SER A 478 37.19 -11.44 5.89
CA SER A 478 38.39 -11.62 5.07
C SER A 478 38.03 -11.88 3.61
N ARG A 479 38.60 -11.06 2.71
CA ARG A 479 38.44 -11.20 1.25
C ARG A 479 39.04 -12.50 0.71
N ASP A 480 39.97 -13.11 1.43
CA ASP A 480 40.59 -14.39 1.04
C ASP A 480 39.72 -15.60 1.40
N SER A 481 38.60 -15.38 2.11
CA SER A 481 37.69 -16.47 2.43
C SER A 481 37.07 -17.05 1.15
N PRO A 482 37.04 -18.39 0.99
CA PRO A 482 36.38 -19.02 -0.15
C PRO A 482 34.85 -19.01 -0.03
N VAL A 483 34.32 -18.50 1.10
CA VAL A 483 32.89 -18.33 1.35
C VAL A 483 32.59 -16.83 1.37
N LEU A 484 31.76 -16.39 0.42
CA LEU A 484 31.19 -15.05 0.41
C LEU A 484 29.78 -15.11 0.98
N LEU A 485 29.50 -14.28 1.97
CA LEU A 485 28.18 -14.05 2.53
C LEU A 485 27.71 -12.65 2.13
N ALA A 486 26.59 -12.60 1.42
CA ALA A 486 25.97 -11.37 0.98
C ALA A 486 24.54 -11.25 1.52
N GLY A 487 24.12 -10.04 1.84
CA GLY A 487 22.79 -9.77 2.34
C GLY A 487 22.52 -8.29 2.57
N GLY A 488 21.29 -8.01 2.98
CA GLY A 488 20.82 -6.65 3.26
C GLY A 488 20.91 -6.26 4.73
N ASP A 489 19.80 -5.77 5.23
CA ASP A 489 19.61 -5.29 6.60
C ASP A 489 19.61 -6.43 7.65
N LEU A 490 19.00 -7.59 7.36
CA LEU A 490 19.01 -8.78 8.24
C LEU A 490 20.42 -9.24 8.63
N LEU A 491 21.37 -9.10 7.71
CA LEU A 491 22.77 -9.46 7.94
C LEU A 491 23.44 -8.50 8.93
N ARG A 492 23.03 -7.22 8.90
CA ARG A 492 23.72 -6.07 9.48
C ARG A 492 23.04 -5.46 10.71
N VAL A 493 21.77 -5.78 11.01
CA VAL A 493 20.95 -5.08 12.02
C VAL A 493 21.59 -4.95 13.41
N TYR A 494 22.47 -5.88 13.80
CA TYR A 494 23.17 -5.86 15.09
C TYR A 494 24.63 -5.38 15.01
N ASP A 495 25.10 -5.00 13.82
CA ASP A 495 26.49 -4.60 13.57
C ASP A 495 26.56 -3.16 13.03
N ASP A 496 25.66 -2.81 12.10
CA ASP A 496 25.63 -1.50 11.45
C ASP A 496 24.97 -0.44 12.36
N PRO A 497 25.70 0.64 12.71
CA PRO A 497 25.22 1.68 13.61
C PRO A 497 24.01 2.46 13.07
N ALA A 498 23.73 2.40 11.77
CA ALA A 498 22.60 3.08 11.14
C ALA A 498 21.28 2.28 11.24
N LEU A 499 21.32 1.04 11.72
CA LEU A 499 20.15 0.16 11.88
C LEU A 499 19.73 0.08 13.36
N SER A 500 18.49 -0.35 13.62
CA SER A 500 17.81 -0.26 14.91
C SER A 500 18.62 -0.72 16.13
N PHE A 501 19.17 -1.93 16.09
CA PHE A 501 19.92 -2.50 17.21
C PHE A 501 21.44 -2.44 16.99
N GLY A 502 21.85 -1.57 16.07
CA GLY A 502 23.22 -1.15 15.84
C GLY A 502 23.77 -0.34 17.01
N ASN A 503 25.08 -0.08 16.98
CA ASN A 503 25.70 0.76 18.00
C ASN A 503 25.61 2.23 17.59
N SER A 504 24.88 3.06 18.35
CA SER A 504 24.82 4.51 18.09
C SER A 504 26.18 5.22 18.12
N ASP A 505 27.21 4.61 18.71
CA ASP A 505 28.56 5.17 18.82
C ASP A 505 29.39 5.04 17.53
N GLY A 506 28.81 4.49 16.45
CA GLY A 506 29.46 4.40 15.13
C GLY A 506 30.51 3.29 15.01
N ILE A 507 30.68 2.46 16.04
CA ILE A 507 31.64 1.34 16.05
C ILE A 507 30.89 0.02 15.83
N PRO A 508 31.28 -0.79 14.82
CA PRO A 508 30.72 -2.13 14.61
C PRO A 508 30.82 -3.01 15.86
N GLN A 509 29.75 -3.73 16.16
CA GLN A 509 29.62 -4.51 17.40
C GLN A 509 30.11 -5.94 17.26
N SER A 510 30.29 -6.42 16.04
CA SER A 510 30.63 -7.80 15.74
C SER A 510 29.57 -8.79 16.25
N ALA A 511 28.30 -8.40 16.24
CA ALA A 511 27.17 -9.19 16.75
C ALA A 511 26.16 -9.62 15.66
N GLY A 512 26.44 -9.28 14.40
CA GLY A 512 25.58 -9.59 13.26
C GLY A 512 25.61 -11.07 12.83
N PHE A 513 24.82 -11.38 11.79
CA PHE A 513 24.68 -12.75 11.29
C PHE A 513 26.02 -13.32 10.80
N ALA A 514 26.83 -12.46 10.18
CA ALA A 514 28.14 -12.85 9.67
C ALA A 514 29.04 -13.40 10.78
N GLN A 515 29.13 -12.71 11.93
CA GLN A 515 29.98 -13.16 13.04
C GLN A 515 29.45 -14.45 13.68
N GLN A 516 28.13 -14.61 13.82
CA GLN A 516 27.55 -15.87 14.31
C GLN A 516 27.87 -17.04 13.37
N LEU A 517 27.72 -16.84 12.04
CA LEU A 517 28.02 -17.89 11.07
C LEU A 517 29.51 -18.20 11.00
N SER A 518 30.38 -17.17 11.03
CA SER A 518 31.84 -17.34 11.10
C SER A 518 32.25 -18.19 12.30
N ALA A 519 31.68 -17.92 13.48
CA ALA A 519 31.95 -18.69 14.68
C ALA A 519 31.52 -20.16 14.55
N LEU A 520 30.34 -20.42 13.99
CA LEU A 520 29.82 -21.78 13.77
C LEU A 520 30.60 -22.56 12.71
N LEU A 521 31.21 -21.87 11.74
CA LEU A 521 32.11 -22.46 10.73
C LEU A 521 33.57 -22.46 11.17
N ALA A 522 33.89 -21.88 12.34
CA ALA A 522 35.25 -21.68 12.84
C ALA A 522 36.19 -21.01 11.83
N ARG A 523 35.67 -20.02 11.09
CA ARG A 523 36.36 -19.41 9.94
C ARG A 523 35.89 -17.98 9.68
N PRO A 524 36.79 -17.07 9.26
CA PRO A 524 36.42 -15.79 8.65
C PRO A 524 35.61 -15.95 7.36
N LEU A 525 34.58 -15.12 7.18
CA LEU A 525 33.80 -15.04 5.94
C LEU A 525 34.18 -13.79 5.16
N ASP A 526 34.04 -13.82 3.83
CA ASP A 526 34.02 -12.59 3.05
C ASP A 526 32.60 -12.02 3.12
N VAL A 527 32.42 -10.78 3.54
CA VAL A 527 31.09 -10.16 3.69
C VAL A 527 30.92 -9.04 2.67
N ALA A 528 29.80 -9.07 1.95
CA ALA A 528 29.44 -8.05 0.97
C ALA A 528 27.98 -7.62 1.14
N ASP A 529 27.65 -6.41 0.69
CA ASP A 529 26.25 -6.05 0.50
C ASP A 529 25.69 -6.65 -0.80
N GLU A 530 24.38 -6.52 -0.98
CA GLU A 530 23.68 -7.07 -2.14
C GLU A 530 24.03 -6.34 -3.45
N ALA A 531 24.35 -5.05 -3.39
CA ALA A 531 24.75 -4.28 -4.57
C ALA A 531 26.14 -4.72 -5.06
N GLU A 532 27.08 -4.91 -4.13
CA GLU A 532 28.41 -5.46 -4.37
C GLU A 532 28.34 -6.87 -4.96
N LEU A 533 27.46 -7.74 -4.44
CA LEU A 533 27.26 -9.09 -4.97
C LEU A 533 26.88 -9.07 -6.47
N LEU A 534 26.01 -8.14 -6.85
CA LEU A 534 25.52 -8.03 -8.22
C LEU A 534 26.52 -7.29 -9.14
N ALA A 535 27.29 -6.35 -8.60
CA ALA A 535 28.21 -5.50 -9.36
C ALA A 535 29.63 -6.08 -9.52
N ASP A 536 30.26 -6.60 -8.46
CA ASP A 536 31.66 -7.05 -8.45
C ASP A 536 31.77 -8.51 -8.88
N THR A 537 31.71 -8.70 -10.20
CA THR A 537 31.71 -10.04 -10.78
C THR A 537 33.00 -10.83 -10.56
N THR A 538 34.11 -10.14 -10.37
CA THR A 538 35.46 -10.68 -10.14
C THR A 538 35.59 -11.28 -8.75
N ARG A 539 35.33 -10.50 -7.69
CA ARG A 539 35.36 -10.98 -6.29
C ARG A 539 34.49 -12.20 -6.08
N VAL A 540 33.30 -12.18 -6.68
CA VAL A 540 32.31 -13.25 -6.58
C VAL A 540 32.77 -14.53 -7.29
N SER A 541 33.49 -14.41 -8.40
CA SER A 541 33.94 -15.55 -9.21
C SER A 541 35.08 -16.37 -8.61
N GLU A 542 35.80 -15.82 -7.64
CA GLU A 542 36.91 -16.49 -6.94
C GLU A 542 36.45 -17.36 -5.77
N LYS A 543 35.16 -17.31 -5.44
CA LYS A 543 34.56 -17.99 -4.29
C LYS A 543 34.15 -19.40 -4.64
N GLN A 544 34.24 -20.30 -3.66
CA GLN A 544 33.71 -21.66 -3.80
C GLN A 544 32.21 -21.69 -3.47
N LEU A 545 31.80 -20.89 -2.48
CA LEU A 545 30.41 -20.79 -2.04
C LEU A 545 30.01 -19.32 -1.89
N VAL A 546 28.88 -18.96 -2.46
CA VAL A 546 28.27 -17.63 -2.35
C VAL A 546 26.92 -17.79 -1.67
N ILE A 547 26.79 -17.27 -0.46
CA ILE A 547 25.58 -17.33 0.35
C ILE A 547 24.83 -16.00 0.18
N TRP A 548 23.59 -16.05 -0.24
CA TRP A 548 22.72 -14.88 -0.33
C TRP A 548 21.60 -14.99 0.70
N LEU A 549 21.71 -14.21 1.78
CA LEU A 549 20.73 -14.06 2.84
C LEU A 549 19.79 -12.89 2.50
N LEU A 550 18.50 -13.16 2.34
CA LEU A 550 17.53 -12.14 1.93
C LEU A 550 16.15 -12.40 2.51
N HIS A 551 15.34 -11.35 2.58
CA HIS A 551 13.93 -11.45 2.95
C HIS A 551 13.14 -12.22 1.87
N ALA A 552 12.44 -13.29 2.26
CA ALA A 552 11.67 -14.13 1.35
C ALA A 552 10.59 -13.37 0.58
N TRP A 553 10.02 -12.31 1.18
CA TRP A 553 9.04 -11.45 0.51
C TRP A 553 9.62 -10.56 -0.59
N ARG A 554 10.95 -10.54 -0.80
CA ARG A 554 11.54 -9.87 -1.98
C ARG A 554 11.58 -10.77 -3.22
N LEU A 555 11.36 -12.07 -3.05
CA LEU A 555 11.12 -13.04 -4.12
C LEU A 555 9.64 -13.06 -4.46
#